data_AF-A0A365T7F6-F1
#
_entry.id   AF-A0A365T7F6-F1
#
_cell.length_a   1.000
_cell.length_b   1.000
_cell.length_c   1.000
_cell.angle_alpha   90.00
_cell.angle_beta   90.00
_cell.angle_gamma   90.00
#
_symmetry.space_group_name_H-M   'P 1'
#
loop_
_entity.id
_entity.type
_entity.pdbx_description
1 polymer ?
#
loop_
_entity_poly.entity_id
_entity_poly.type
_entity_poly.pdbx_seq_one_letter_code
_entity_poly.pdbx_strand_id
1 'polypeptide(L)'
;MTVELHDGDGSLPSLHDTRDLDIYAVYHCMDRTGFQYMPVSQVLLYYPATIAFYHDHGRDLTAVPKWELGWAVTDETTAILDRDPWSFSIRIPLDDAALIVEFDAELNVVDTRRESLE
;
A
#
# COMPACT_ATOMS: atom_id res chain seq x y z
N MET A 1 -2.39 -17.67 -1.99
CA MET A 1 -2.99 -16.36 -2.26
C MET A 1 -2.25 -15.80 -3.45
N THR A 2 -2.94 -15.41 -4.51
CA THR A 2 -2.33 -14.75 -5.68
C THR A 2 -2.73 -13.29 -5.68
N VAL A 3 -1.84 -12.42 -6.15
CA VAL A 3 -2.09 -10.98 -6.30
C VAL A 3 -2.04 -10.62 -7.78
N GLU A 4 -2.97 -9.78 -8.20
CA GLU A 4 -2.99 -9.19 -9.54
C GLU A 4 -3.07 -7.66 -9.41
N LEU A 5 -2.33 -6.93 -10.23
CA LEU A 5 -2.28 -5.47 -10.22
C LEU A 5 -3.02 -4.91 -11.44
N HIS A 6 -3.83 -3.89 -11.22
CA HIS A 6 -4.72 -3.32 -12.23
C HIS A 6 -4.72 -1.80 -12.16
N ASP A 7 -4.59 -1.12 -13.31
CA ASP A 7 -4.88 0.31 -13.40
C ASP A 7 -6.36 0.55 -13.00
N GLY A 8 -6.59 1.66 -12.32
CA GLY A 8 -7.90 2.20 -12.05
C GLY A 8 -8.54 2.74 -13.32
N ASP A 9 -9.59 2.09 -13.79
CA ASP A 9 -10.40 2.55 -14.93
C ASP A 9 -11.80 3.04 -14.51
N GLY A 10 -12.04 3.12 -13.19
CA GLY A 10 -13.33 3.49 -12.60
C GLY A 10 -14.47 2.49 -12.88
N SER A 11 -14.19 1.32 -13.45
CA SER A 11 -15.20 0.32 -13.82
C SER A 11 -15.72 -0.49 -12.63
N LEU A 12 -15.01 -0.45 -11.49
CA LEU A 12 -15.41 -1.16 -10.29
C LEU A 12 -16.75 -0.63 -9.76
N PRO A 13 -17.67 -1.52 -9.30
CA PRO A 13 -18.89 -1.12 -8.63
C PRO A 13 -18.62 -0.16 -7.46
N SER A 14 -19.55 0.77 -7.21
CA SER A 14 -19.43 1.78 -6.13
C SER A 14 -19.34 1.20 -4.71
N LEU A 15 -19.56 -0.10 -4.54
CA LEU A 15 -19.39 -0.79 -3.26
C LEU A 15 -17.91 -1.07 -2.93
N HIS A 16 -17.00 -0.85 -3.88
CA HIS A 16 -15.58 -1.07 -3.66
C HIS A 16 -14.87 0.25 -3.34
N ASP A 17 -14.23 0.30 -2.17
CA ASP A 17 -13.40 1.43 -1.70
C ASP A 17 -12.25 1.77 -2.67
N THR A 18 -11.96 0.90 -3.64
CA THR A 18 -10.89 1.05 -4.61
C THR A 18 -11.31 1.70 -5.93
N ARG A 19 -12.58 2.10 -6.10
CA ARG A 19 -13.06 2.67 -7.38
C ARG A 19 -12.35 3.98 -7.76
N ASP A 20 -11.95 4.75 -6.76
CA ASP A 20 -11.33 6.06 -6.96
C ASP A 20 -9.78 5.98 -6.92
N LEU A 21 -9.19 4.77 -6.91
CA LEU A 21 -7.74 4.58 -7.01
C LEU A 21 -7.32 4.49 -8.48
N ASP A 22 -6.20 5.11 -8.81
CA ASP A 22 -5.48 4.97 -10.08
C ASP A 22 -4.81 3.60 -10.23
N ILE A 23 -4.60 2.87 -9.12
CA ILE A 23 -4.01 1.52 -9.10
C ILE A 23 -4.50 0.72 -7.89
N TYR A 24 -4.82 -0.56 -8.10
CA TYR A 24 -5.22 -1.46 -7.02
C TYR A 24 -4.71 -2.89 -7.21
N ALA A 25 -4.63 -3.61 -6.09
CA ALA A 25 -4.31 -5.03 -6.02
C ALA A 25 -5.59 -5.85 -5.79
N VAL A 26 -5.70 -6.98 -6.49
CA VAL A 26 -6.74 -7.99 -6.28
C VAL A 26 -6.12 -9.21 -5.61
N TYR A 27 -6.51 -9.47 -4.37
CA TYR A 27 -6.06 -10.64 -3.61
C TYR A 27 -7.07 -11.77 -3.75
N HIS A 28 -6.62 -12.94 -4.22
CA HIS A 28 -7.45 -14.13 -4.33
C HIS A 28 -7.20 -15.10 -3.17
N CYS A 29 -8.26 -15.47 -2.46
CA CYS A 29 -8.22 -16.49 -1.40
C CYS A 29 -8.13 -17.91 -1.99
N MET A 30 -7.69 -18.87 -1.16
CA MET A 30 -7.50 -20.27 -1.57
C MET A 30 -8.84 -20.93 -1.89
N ASP A 31 -9.07 -21.14 -3.19
CA ASP A 31 -10.26 -21.67 -3.89
C ASP A 31 -10.84 -20.70 -4.95
N ARG A 32 -10.30 -19.47 -5.05
CA ARG A 32 -10.70 -18.41 -5.99
C ARG A 32 -12.18 -17.99 -5.89
N THR A 33 -12.89 -18.38 -4.84
CA THR A 33 -14.29 -17.94 -4.62
C THR A 33 -14.36 -16.58 -3.93
N GLY A 34 -13.33 -16.21 -3.16
CA GLY A 34 -13.19 -14.90 -2.54
C GLY A 34 -12.07 -14.06 -3.16
N PHE A 35 -12.37 -12.80 -3.46
CA PHE A 35 -11.40 -11.79 -3.87
C PHE A 35 -11.59 -10.50 -3.06
N GLN A 36 -10.51 -9.74 -2.89
CA GLN A 36 -10.54 -8.42 -2.26
C GLN A 36 -9.75 -7.43 -3.11
N TYR A 37 -10.37 -6.28 -3.40
CA TYR A 37 -9.69 -5.12 -3.99
C TYR A 37 -9.11 -4.28 -2.87
N MET A 38 -7.83 -3.92 -2.97
CA MET A 38 -7.15 -3.10 -1.97
C MET A 38 -6.14 -2.17 -2.65
N PRO A 39 -5.80 -1.03 -2.05
CA PRO A 39 -4.60 -0.28 -2.44
C PRO A 39 -3.36 -1.16 -2.38
N VAL A 40 -2.42 -0.96 -3.30
CA VAL A 40 -1.14 -1.71 -3.35
C VAL A 40 -0.32 -1.53 -2.07
N SER A 41 -0.39 -0.35 -1.48
CA SER A 41 0.28 0.03 -0.23
C SER A 41 -0.19 -0.77 0.99
N GLN A 42 -1.36 -1.40 0.95
CA GLN A 42 -1.94 -2.04 2.13
C GLN A 42 -1.12 -3.22 2.65
N VAL A 43 -0.28 -3.84 1.81
CA VAL A 43 0.70 -4.88 2.23
C VAL A 43 1.65 -4.36 3.31
N LEU A 44 1.88 -3.04 3.37
CA LEU A 44 2.80 -2.40 4.30
C LEU A 44 2.33 -2.38 5.74
N LEU A 45 1.03 -2.61 6.00
CA LEU A 45 0.51 -2.76 7.35
C LEU A 45 1.21 -3.90 8.11
N TYR A 46 1.70 -4.90 7.39
CA TYR A 46 2.33 -6.10 7.94
C TYR A 46 3.83 -6.18 7.65
N TYR A 47 4.41 -5.16 7.00
CA TYR A 47 5.81 -5.19 6.62
C TYR A 47 6.72 -4.74 7.78
N PRO A 48 7.81 -5.48 8.10
CA PRO A 48 8.64 -5.18 9.27
C PRO A 48 9.20 -3.76 9.29
N ALA A 49 9.61 -3.20 8.15
CA ALA A 49 10.17 -1.85 8.11
C ALA A 49 9.14 -0.78 8.50
N THR A 50 7.87 -0.94 8.10
CA THR A 50 6.78 -0.02 8.45
C THR A 50 6.42 -0.13 9.92
N ILE A 51 6.33 -1.36 10.44
CA ILE A 51 6.08 -1.61 11.87
C ILE A 51 7.21 -0.99 12.72
N ALA A 52 8.47 -1.21 12.33
CA ALA A 52 9.61 -0.62 13.01
C ALA A 52 9.62 0.91 12.93
N PHE A 53 9.24 1.49 11.79
CA PHE A 53 9.13 2.93 11.63
C PHE A 53 8.10 3.55 12.60
N TYR A 54 6.91 2.96 12.72
CA TYR A 54 5.92 3.40 13.71
C TYR A 54 6.42 3.23 15.14
N HIS A 55 7.04 2.07 15.44
CA HIS A 55 7.59 1.78 16.76
C HIS A 55 8.68 2.78 17.17
N ASP A 56 9.56 3.17 16.26
CA ASP A 56 10.61 4.17 16.51
C ASP A 56 10.04 5.56 16.85
N HIS A 57 8.79 5.84 16.43
CA HIS A 57 8.03 7.05 16.79
C HIS A 57 7.13 6.84 18.01
N GLY A 58 7.31 5.74 18.74
CA GLY A 58 6.53 5.43 19.95
C GLY A 58 5.07 5.05 19.67
N ARG A 59 4.74 4.64 18.44
CA ARG A 59 3.38 4.23 18.05
C ARG A 59 3.33 2.75 17.68
N ASP A 60 2.24 2.09 18.03
CA ASP A 60 1.96 0.73 17.59
C ASP A 60 1.06 0.77 16.35
N LEU A 61 1.62 0.47 15.18
CA LEU A 61 0.87 0.42 13.91
C LEU A 61 -0.31 -0.56 13.99
N THR A 62 -0.16 -1.67 14.72
CA THR A 62 -1.18 -2.73 14.80
C THR A 62 -2.39 -2.32 15.64
N ALA A 63 -2.23 -1.28 16.46
CA ALA A 63 -3.30 -0.67 17.24
C ALA A 63 -4.05 0.43 16.47
N VAL A 64 -3.49 0.94 15.36
CA VAL A 64 -4.13 1.97 14.54
C VAL A 64 -5.07 1.31 13.54
N PRO A 65 -6.37 1.67 13.54
CA PRO A 65 -7.27 1.16 12.53
C PRO A 65 -6.84 1.62 11.14
N LYS A 66 -6.80 0.70 10.16
CA LYS A 66 -6.26 1.00 8.83
C LYS A 66 -6.94 2.17 8.11
N TRP A 67 -8.22 2.43 8.39
CA TRP A 67 -8.97 3.54 7.79
C TRP A 67 -8.53 4.93 8.29
N GLU A 68 -7.74 5.00 9.36
CA GLU A 68 -7.09 6.25 9.82
C GLU A 68 -5.74 6.48 9.13
N LEU A 69 -5.26 5.51 8.36
CA LEU A 69 -3.98 5.55 7.65
C LEU A 69 -4.24 5.87 6.19
N GLY A 70 -4.18 7.16 5.82
CA GLY A 70 -4.44 7.61 4.44
C GLY A 70 -3.66 6.80 3.39
N TRP A 71 -2.36 6.61 3.61
CA TRP A 71 -1.50 5.80 2.75
C TRP A 71 -1.94 4.34 2.59
N ALA A 72 -2.75 3.78 3.49
CA ALA A 72 -3.20 2.38 3.46
C ALA A 72 -4.58 2.19 2.82
N VAL A 73 -5.35 3.25 2.62
CA VAL A 73 -6.72 3.20 2.07
C VAL A 73 -6.88 4.04 0.79
N THR A 74 -5.99 4.98 0.53
CA THR A 74 -5.90 5.74 -0.72
C THR A 74 -4.55 5.48 -1.40
N ASP A 75 -4.41 5.97 -2.63
CA ASP A 75 -3.19 5.97 -3.42
C ASP A 75 -2.57 7.36 -3.56
N GLU A 76 -3.02 8.34 -2.77
CA GLU A 76 -2.51 9.73 -2.80
C GLU A 76 -1.00 9.82 -2.52
N THR A 77 -0.45 8.80 -1.85
CA THR A 77 0.98 8.68 -1.51
C THR A 77 1.70 7.61 -2.34
N THR A 78 1.02 7.05 -3.34
CA THR A 78 1.53 6.04 -4.25
C THR A 78 2.02 6.69 -5.53
N ALA A 79 3.27 6.42 -5.89
CA ALA A 79 3.83 6.75 -7.19
C ALA A 79 4.07 5.46 -7.98
N ILE A 80 3.59 5.41 -9.22
CA ILE A 80 3.91 4.35 -10.18
C ILE A 80 5.23 4.73 -10.86
N LEU A 81 6.27 3.92 -10.66
CA LEU A 81 7.60 4.12 -11.26
C LEU A 81 7.66 3.51 -12.66
N ASP A 82 7.10 2.32 -12.82
CA ASP A 82 6.99 1.61 -14.11
C ASP A 82 5.71 0.74 -14.11
N ARG A 83 5.20 0.40 -15.30
CA ARG A 83 4.03 -0.47 -15.52
C ARG A 83 4.41 -1.82 -16.17
N ASP A 84 5.61 -1.97 -16.73
CA ASP A 84 6.03 -3.19 -17.42
C ASP A 84 7.53 -3.51 -17.20
N PRO A 85 7.88 -4.23 -16.12
CA PRO A 85 7.01 -4.70 -15.05
C PRO A 85 6.62 -3.57 -14.08
N TRP A 86 5.53 -3.78 -13.34
CA TRP A 86 5.11 -2.85 -12.29
C TRP A 86 6.20 -2.57 -11.27
N SER A 87 6.37 -1.29 -10.94
CA SER A 87 7.18 -0.82 -9.83
C SER A 87 6.55 0.41 -9.19
N PHE A 88 6.63 0.51 -7.87
CA PHE A 88 5.96 1.54 -7.10
C PHE A 88 6.87 2.13 -6.04
N SER A 89 6.59 3.38 -5.66
CA SER A 89 7.13 4.03 -4.47
C SER A 89 5.97 4.54 -3.62
N ILE A 90 5.92 4.15 -2.34
CA ILE A 90 4.92 4.58 -1.37
C ILE A 90 5.58 5.49 -0.33
N ARG A 91 4.99 6.66 -0.09
CA ARG A 91 5.40 7.57 0.98
C ARG A 91 4.50 7.40 2.21
N ILE A 92 5.08 6.97 3.33
CA ILE A 92 4.37 6.83 4.62
C ILE A 92 4.81 7.97 5.54
N PRO A 93 4.04 9.07 5.63
CA PRO A 93 4.34 10.16 6.55
C PRO A 93 4.00 9.78 8.00
N LEU A 94 4.85 10.17 8.94
CA LEU A 94 4.60 10.07 10.37
C LEU A 94 5.35 11.17 11.12
N ASP A 95 4.61 12.05 11.80
CA ASP A 95 5.16 13.18 12.54
C ASP A 95 6.11 14.04 11.67
N ASP A 96 7.39 14.11 12.01
CA ASP A 96 8.45 14.86 11.32
C ASP A 96 9.31 13.99 10.39
N ALA A 97 8.84 12.80 10.02
CA ALA A 97 9.53 11.89 9.13
C ALA A 97 8.60 11.24 8.10
N ALA A 98 9.20 10.63 7.10
CA ALA A 98 8.53 9.73 6.17
C ALA A 98 9.37 8.48 5.92
N LEU A 99 8.71 7.33 5.83
CA LEU A 99 9.28 6.12 5.27
C LEU A 99 8.89 6.02 3.80
N ILE A 100 9.88 5.94 2.93
CA ILE A 100 9.69 5.65 1.50
C ILE A 100 9.97 4.17 1.31
N VAL A 101 9.03 3.49 0.66
CA VAL A 101 9.14 2.06 0.39
C VAL A 101 8.87 1.79 -1.07
N GLU A 102 9.76 1.06 -1.72
CA GLU A 102 9.62 0.65 -3.12
C GLU A 102 9.26 -0.83 -3.23
N PHE A 103 8.37 -1.17 -4.18
CA PHE A 103 7.95 -2.55 -4.45
C PHE A 103 8.04 -2.90 -5.93
N ASP A 104 8.17 -4.20 -6.19
CA ASP A 104 8.05 -4.80 -7.52
C ASP A 104 6.61 -5.24 -7.85
N ALA A 105 6.45 -5.86 -9.02
CA ALA A 105 5.17 -6.33 -9.55
C ALA A 105 4.52 -7.46 -8.73
N GLU A 106 5.27 -8.10 -7.84
CA GLU A 106 4.78 -9.14 -6.93
C GLU A 106 4.49 -8.55 -5.53
N LEU A 107 4.58 -7.22 -5.39
CA LEU A 107 4.51 -6.48 -4.13
C LEU A 107 5.60 -6.89 -3.11
N ASN A 108 6.73 -7.40 -3.59
CA ASN A 108 7.90 -7.57 -2.74
C ASN A 108 8.56 -6.22 -2.54
N VAL A 109 9.04 -5.99 -1.32
CA VAL A 109 9.77 -4.77 -0.98
C VAL A 109 11.18 -4.87 -1.50
N VAL A 110 11.57 -3.92 -2.36
CA VAL A 110 12.90 -3.90 -2.98
C VAL A 110 13.82 -2.85 -2.34
N ASP A 111 13.27 -1.76 -1.80
CA ASP A 111 14.02 -0.75 -1.07
C ASP A 111 13.18 -0.09 0.04
N THR A 112 13.86 0.38 1.08
CA THR A 112 13.28 1.20 2.16
C THR A 112 14.26 2.30 2.56
N ARG A 113 13.79 3.55 2.60
CA ARG A 113 14.59 4.69 3.04
C ARG A 113 13.78 5.66 3.88
N ARG A 114 14.42 6.31 4.85
CA ARG A 114 13.80 7.32 5.71
C ARG A 114 14.16 8.71 5.22
N GLU A 115 13.20 9.61 5.29
CA GLU A 115 13.36 11.04 5.04
C GLU A 115 12.88 11.82 6.26
N SER A 116 13.61 12.86 6.65
CA SER A 116 13.12 13.86 7.62
C SER A 116 12.32 14.92 6.88
N LEU A 117 11.18 15.33 7.45
CA LEU A 117 10.40 16.48 7.01
C LEU A 117 10.92 17.70 7.79
N GLU A 118 11.65 18.58 7.10
CA GLU A 118 12.10 19.87 7.65
C GLU A 118 10.95 20.87 7.82
#